data_AF-A0A5B7BWD6-F1
#
_entry.id   AF-A0A5B7BWD6-F1
#
_cell.length_a   1.000
_cell.length_b   1.000
_cell.length_c   1.000
_cell.angle_alpha   90.00
_cell.angle_beta   90.00
_cell.angle_gamma   90.00
#
_symmetry.space_group_name_H-M   'P 1'
#
loop_
_entity.id
_entity.type
_entity.pdbx_description
1 polymer ?
#
loop_
_entity_poly.entity_id
_entity_poly.type
_entity_poly.pdbx_seq_one_letter_code
_entity_poly.pdbx_strand_id
1 'polypeptide(L)'
;MRLRVALYIAEALDYCSTEGHPLYHDLNAYRVLFDEDGDPRLSCFGLMKNSRDGKSYSTNLAYTPPEYLKNGRVTPESVIFSVGTVLLDLLSGKHIPPSHALDVIRGKNIILLMDSHLEGKFSTEEATVVVGLASQCLQYEPRERPSTKDLVATLAPLQTKSDVPSYVMLGISKHEDAPPTPQRPLSPMGEACSRMDLTAIHQILVMTHYRDDEGTNELSFQEWTQQMRDMLEARKRGDFAFRDKDFRTAIDCYSQFIDVGTMVSPTVYARRSLCYLLCDQPDAALRDAMQAQCVYPDWPTAFYMQSVALAKLDMHQDAADMLNEATGLEEKKQKGGRGS
;
A
#
# COMPACT_ATOMS: atom_id res chain seq x y z
N MET A 1 7.73 -12.55 -17.04
CA MET A 1 6.91 -11.47 -16.45
C MET A 1 6.11 -10.66 -17.46
N ARG A 2 6.65 -10.23 -18.61
CA ARG A 2 5.92 -9.34 -19.52
C ARG A 2 4.58 -9.90 -20.01
N LEU A 3 4.53 -11.19 -20.35
CA LEU A 3 3.27 -11.88 -20.70
C LEU A 3 2.27 -11.92 -19.53
N ARG A 4 2.75 -12.16 -18.29
CA ARG A 4 1.91 -12.09 -17.08
C ARG A 4 1.31 -10.71 -16.89
N VAL A 5 2.10 -9.64 -17.09
CA VAL A 5 1.61 -8.26 -17.05
C VAL A 5 0.51 -8.04 -18.08
N ALA A 6 0.74 -8.43 -19.34
CA ALA A 6 -0.25 -8.29 -20.41
C ALA A 6 -1.57 -9.01 -20.07
N LEU A 7 -1.48 -10.25 -19.56
CA LEU A 7 -2.64 -11.04 -19.18
C LEU A 7 -3.42 -10.41 -18.04
N TYR A 8 -2.74 -9.99 -16.96
CA TYR A 8 -3.41 -9.38 -15.80
C TYR A 8 -4.11 -8.06 -16.16
N ILE A 9 -3.55 -7.27 -17.08
CA ILE A 9 -4.22 -6.08 -17.62
C ILE A 9 -5.49 -6.48 -18.37
N ALA A 10 -5.41 -7.49 -19.25
CA ALA A 10 -6.56 -7.96 -20.02
C ALA A 10 -7.68 -8.49 -19.11
N GLU A 11 -7.33 -9.30 -18.10
CA GLU A 11 -8.28 -9.86 -17.13
C GLU A 11 -8.94 -8.76 -16.28
N ALA A 12 -8.14 -7.79 -15.79
CA ALA A 12 -8.67 -6.66 -15.02
C ALA A 12 -9.66 -5.82 -15.85
N LEU A 13 -9.32 -5.53 -17.10
CA LEU A 13 -10.19 -4.77 -18.00
C LEU A 13 -11.45 -5.55 -18.39
N ASP A 14 -11.34 -6.86 -18.61
CA ASP A 14 -12.50 -7.71 -18.91
C ASP A 14 -13.47 -7.80 -17.72
N TYR A 15 -12.92 -7.93 -16.51
CA TYR A 15 -13.69 -7.86 -15.27
C TYR A 15 -14.40 -6.51 -15.14
N CYS A 16 -13.68 -5.39 -15.26
CA CYS A 16 -14.27 -4.06 -15.19
C CYS A 16 -15.38 -3.86 -16.24
N SER A 17 -15.15 -4.30 -17.47
CA SER A 17 -16.15 -4.22 -18.54
C SER A 17 -17.41 -5.03 -18.22
N THR A 18 -17.25 -6.23 -17.66
CA THR A 18 -18.36 -7.10 -17.25
C THR A 18 -19.16 -6.50 -16.10
N GLU A 19 -18.50 -5.83 -15.16
CA GLU A 19 -19.11 -5.09 -14.04
C GLU A 19 -19.70 -3.72 -14.46
N GLY A 20 -19.82 -3.43 -15.76
CA GLY A 20 -20.43 -2.19 -16.27
C GLY A 20 -19.52 -0.95 -16.20
N HIS A 21 -18.21 -1.14 -16.03
CA HIS A 21 -17.19 -0.09 -15.99
C HIS A 21 -16.18 -0.27 -17.16
N PRO A 22 -16.60 -0.17 -18.43
CA PRO A 22 -15.75 -0.48 -19.59
C PRO A 22 -14.73 0.61 -19.95
N LEU A 23 -14.70 1.72 -19.21
CA LEU A 23 -13.85 2.87 -19.49
C LEU A 23 -12.68 2.91 -18.51
N TYR A 24 -11.47 3.07 -19.06
CA TYR A 24 -10.26 3.32 -18.29
C TYR A 24 -9.50 4.48 -18.94
N HIS A 25 -9.29 5.55 -18.19
CA HIS A 25 -8.60 6.74 -18.68
C HIS A 25 -7.09 6.61 -18.53
N ASP A 26 -6.35 7.07 -19.55
CA ASP A 26 -4.88 7.16 -19.52
C ASP A 26 -4.19 5.82 -19.17
N LEU A 27 -4.64 4.73 -19.81
CA LEU A 27 -3.99 3.43 -19.70
C LEU A 27 -2.60 3.48 -20.34
N ASN A 28 -1.56 3.27 -19.54
CA ASN A 28 -0.16 3.20 -19.96
C ASN A 28 0.64 2.36 -18.95
N ALA A 29 1.91 2.09 -19.25
CA ALA A 29 2.77 1.25 -18.40
C ALA A 29 2.90 1.76 -16.95
N TYR A 30 2.85 3.07 -16.70
CA TYR A 30 2.94 3.65 -15.35
C TYR A 30 1.68 3.41 -14.49
N ARG A 31 0.58 2.94 -15.09
CA ARG A 31 -0.65 2.55 -14.38
C ARG A 31 -0.63 1.10 -13.90
N VAL A 32 0.39 0.33 -14.26
CA VAL A 32 0.59 -1.05 -13.83
C VAL A 32 1.54 -1.04 -12.64
N LEU A 33 1.01 -1.40 -11.48
CA LEU A 33 1.75 -1.53 -10.22
C LEU A 33 2.10 -3.00 -9.98
N PHE A 34 2.91 -3.25 -8.95
CA PHE A 34 3.19 -4.58 -8.45
C PHE A 34 2.90 -4.62 -6.96
N ASP A 35 2.27 -5.69 -6.48
CA ASP A 35 2.06 -5.89 -5.05
C ASP A 35 3.29 -6.51 -4.36
N GLU A 36 3.14 -6.84 -3.09
CA GLU A 36 4.18 -7.42 -2.23
C GLU A 36 4.67 -8.79 -2.71
N ASP A 37 3.85 -9.53 -3.46
CA ASP A 37 4.23 -10.80 -4.09
C ASP A 37 4.79 -10.63 -5.50
N GLY A 38 4.90 -9.39 -5.96
CA GLY A 38 5.35 -9.02 -7.29
C GLY A 38 4.31 -9.31 -8.37
N ASP A 39 3.03 -9.50 -8.02
CA ASP A 39 1.96 -9.70 -9.00
C ASP A 39 1.56 -8.35 -9.63
N PRO A 40 1.35 -8.29 -10.96
CA PRO A 40 0.91 -7.06 -11.61
C PRO A 40 -0.49 -6.64 -11.13
N ARG A 41 -0.69 -5.36 -10.83
CA ARG A 41 -1.99 -4.80 -10.44
C ARG A 41 -2.30 -3.58 -11.28
N LEU A 42 -3.47 -3.55 -11.92
CA LEU A 42 -3.94 -2.36 -12.62
C LEU A 42 -4.45 -1.33 -11.59
N SER A 43 -3.90 -0.12 -11.62
CA SER A 43 -4.30 0.94 -10.70
C SER A 43 -5.76 1.37 -10.90
N CYS A 44 -6.47 1.71 -9.82
CA CYS A 44 -7.84 2.24 -9.89
C CYS A 44 -7.94 3.71 -10.34
N PHE A 45 -6.81 4.44 -10.48
CA PHE A 45 -6.82 5.85 -10.86
C PHE A 45 -7.50 6.12 -12.22
N GLY A 46 -7.33 5.22 -13.20
CA GLY A 46 -7.98 5.34 -14.50
C GLY A 46 -9.49 5.10 -14.49
N LEU A 47 -10.03 4.53 -13.39
CA LEU A 47 -11.46 4.30 -13.17
C LEU A 47 -12.14 5.45 -12.39
N MET A 48 -11.37 6.43 -11.89
CA MET A 48 -11.92 7.52 -11.08
C MET A 48 -12.90 8.38 -11.89
N LYS A 49 -14.02 8.73 -11.24
CA LYS A 49 -15.28 9.32 -11.78
C LYS A 49 -15.19 10.70 -12.46
N ASN A 50 -14.04 11.11 -12.99
CA ASN A 50 -13.89 12.42 -13.63
C ASN A 50 -14.39 12.47 -15.08
N SER A 51 -15.09 11.44 -15.58
CA SER A 51 -15.71 11.54 -16.90
C SER A 51 -16.91 10.64 -17.12
N ARG A 52 -18.08 11.05 -16.60
CA ARG A 52 -19.36 10.53 -17.13
C ARG A 52 -19.54 10.85 -18.63
N ASP A 53 -18.74 11.77 -19.19
CA ASP A 53 -18.84 12.27 -20.57
C ASP A 53 -17.65 11.90 -21.48
N GLY A 54 -16.68 11.09 -21.01
CA GLY A 54 -15.50 10.65 -21.78
C GLY A 54 -14.41 11.71 -22.05
N LYS A 55 -14.56 12.96 -21.58
CA LYS A 55 -13.53 14.02 -21.62
C LYS A 55 -12.39 13.74 -20.63
N SER A 56 -11.17 13.58 -21.11
CA SER A 56 -9.93 13.49 -20.31
C SER A 56 -9.09 14.76 -20.48
N TYR A 57 -8.50 15.27 -19.39
CA TYR A 57 -7.75 16.54 -19.37
C TYR A 57 -6.22 16.39 -19.40
N SER A 58 -5.70 15.18 -19.51
CA SER A 58 -4.27 14.95 -19.70
C SER A 58 -4.03 13.64 -20.45
N THR A 59 -3.73 13.73 -21.74
CA THR A 59 -3.24 12.56 -22.50
C THR A 59 -2.07 13.02 -23.35
N ASN A 60 -0.97 12.28 -23.31
CA ASN A 60 0.14 12.48 -24.23
C ASN A 60 -0.36 12.25 -25.67
N LEU A 61 -0.45 13.32 -26.47
CA LEU A 61 -1.05 13.29 -27.80
C LEU A 61 -0.45 12.25 -28.75
N ALA A 62 0.81 11.85 -28.52
CA ALA A 62 1.50 10.87 -29.36
C ALA A 62 0.97 9.42 -29.22
N TYR A 63 0.22 9.11 -28.15
CA TYR A 63 -0.26 7.75 -27.83
C TYR A 63 -1.79 7.67 -27.77
N THR A 64 -2.46 8.77 -28.09
CA THR A 64 -3.89 8.92 -27.96
C THR A 64 -4.63 8.16 -29.08
N PRO A 65 -5.75 7.48 -28.77
CA PRO A 65 -6.59 6.82 -29.77
C PRO A 65 -7.09 7.80 -30.86
N PRO A 66 -7.11 7.41 -32.14
CA PRO A 66 -7.46 8.30 -33.25
C PRO A 66 -8.82 8.99 -33.10
N GLU A 67 -9.82 8.29 -32.59
CA GLU A 67 -11.15 8.80 -32.34
C GLU A 67 -11.18 9.86 -31.24
N TYR A 68 -10.35 9.71 -30.20
CA TYR A 68 -10.23 10.67 -29.13
C TYR A 68 -9.68 12.01 -29.64
N LEU A 69 -8.72 11.99 -30.57
CA LEU A 69 -8.21 13.20 -31.22
C LEU A 69 -9.29 13.94 -32.02
N LYS A 70 -10.31 13.23 -32.53
CA LYS A 70 -11.39 13.82 -33.32
C LYS A 70 -12.51 14.42 -32.46
N ASN A 71 -12.92 13.72 -31.40
CA ASN A 71 -14.15 14.04 -30.67
C ASN A 71 -13.93 14.29 -29.16
N GLY A 72 -12.71 14.10 -28.64
CA GLY A 72 -12.35 14.29 -27.24
C GLY A 72 -13.01 13.31 -26.27
N ARG A 73 -13.46 12.13 -26.74
CA ARG A 73 -14.16 11.13 -25.94
C ARG A 73 -13.46 9.78 -25.95
N VAL A 74 -13.28 9.21 -24.76
CA VAL A 74 -12.85 7.82 -24.58
C VAL A 74 -14.04 6.88 -24.77
N THR A 75 -13.86 5.83 -25.58
CA THR A 75 -14.80 4.71 -25.71
C THR A 75 -14.17 3.41 -25.20
N PRO A 76 -14.92 2.31 -25.04
CA PRO A 76 -14.34 1.01 -24.71
C PRO A 76 -13.23 0.60 -25.70
N GLU A 77 -13.42 0.87 -26.99
CA GLU A 77 -12.44 0.58 -28.03
C GLU A 77 -11.18 1.47 -27.91
N SER A 78 -11.31 2.68 -27.36
CA SER A 78 -10.16 3.54 -27.02
C SER A 78 -9.27 2.91 -25.94
N VAL A 79 -9.87 2.18 -25.00
CA VAL A 79 -9.13 1.41 -23.98
C VAL A 79 -8.35 0.28 -24.66
N ILE A 80 -8.97 -0.44 -25.60
CA ILE A 80 -8.29 -1.50 -26.38
C ILE A 80 -7.11 -0.94 -27.19
N PHE A 81 -7.25 0.25 -27.78
CA PHE A 81 -6.13 0.90 -28.45
C PHE A 81 -4.95 1.15 -27.50
N SER A 82 -5.26 1.60 -26.29
CA SER A 82 -4.26 1.82 -25.24
C SER A 82 -3.63 0.52 -24.73
N VAL A 83 -4.36 -0.60 -24.73
CA VAL A 83 -3.75 -1.93 -24.51
C VAL A 83 -2.71 -2.23 -25.60
N GLY A 84 -3.02 -1.91 -26.86
CA GLY A 84 -2.08 -2.07 -27.97
C GLY A 84 -0.77 -1.32 -27.76
N THR A 85 -0.82 -0.08 -27.23
CA THR A 85 0.39 0.69 -26.92
C THR A 85 1.20 0.02 -25.79
N VAL A 86 0.55 -0.47 -24.74
CA VAL A 86 1.21 -1.19 -23.65
C VAL A 86 1.85 -2.50 -24.14
N LEU A 87 1.21 -3.24 -25.05
CA LEU A 87 1.79 -4.45 -25.64
C LEU A 87 3.08 -4.15 -26.41
N LEU A 88 3.14 -3.01 -27.13
CA LEU A 88 4.38 -2.57 -27.78
C LEU A 88 5.47 -2.22 -26.78
N ASP A 89 5.11 -1.53 -25.69
CA ASP A 89 6.05 -1.18 -24.63
C ASP A 89 6.64 -2.44 -23.98
N LEU A 90 5.79 -3.45 -23.74
CA LEU A 90 6.21 -4.74 -23.21
C LEU A 90 7.11 -5.50 -24.19
N LEU A 91 6.84 -5.47 -25.50
CA LEU A 91 7.69 -6.15 -26.48
C LEU A 91 9.05 -5.46 -26.65
N SER A 92 9.04 -4.13 -26.75
CA SER A 92 10.21 -3.34 -27.13
C SER A 92 11.04 -2.80 -25.98
N GLY A 93 10.49 -2.78 -24.77
CA GLY A 93 11.10 -2.11 -23.62
C GLY A 93 11.18 -0.59 -23.78
N LYS A 94 10.48 -0.01 -24.77
CA LYS A 94 10.52 1.41 -25.13
C LYS A 94 9.11 1.93 -25.28
N HIS A 95 8.89 3.19 -24.91
CA HIS A 95 7.59 3.83 -25.12
C HIS A 95 7.48 4.35 -26.56
N ILE A 96 7.00 3.51 -27.49
CA ILE A 96 7.01 3.81 -28.94
C ILE A 96 5.64 4.34 -29.39
N PRO A 97 5.54 5.52 -30.04
CA PRO A 97 4.30 5.99 -30.61
C PRO A 97 3.73 4.99 -31.64
N PRO A 98 2.41 4.68 -31.61
CA PRO A 98 1.82 3.66 -32.49
C PRO A 98 2.07 3.90 -33.98
N SER A 99 2.13 5.16 -34.42
CA SER A 99 2.44 5.53 -35.80
C SER A 99 3.78 4.99 -36.27
N HIS A 100 4.81 4.97 -35.40
CA HIS A 100 6.13 4.46 -35.73
C HIS A 100 6.20 2.94 -35.58
N ALA A 101 5.44 2.37 -34.64
CA ALA A 101 5.44 0.93 -34.41
C ALA A 101 4.69 0.15 -35.49
N LEU A 102 3.59 0.69 -36.03
CA LEU A 102 2.83 0.04 -37.11
C LEU A 102 3.66 -0.16 -38.37
N ASP A 103 4.57 0.77 -38.69
CA ASP A 103 5.49 0.63 -39.83
C ASP A 103 6.51 -0.49 -39.60
N VAL A 104 7.04 -0.59 -38.38
CA VAL A 104 7.96 -1.68 -37.98
C VAL A 104 7.27 -3.04 -38.01
N ILE A 105 6.03 -3.10 -37.52
CA ILE A 105 5.21 -4.33 -37.52
C ILE A 105 4.86 -4.77 -38.95
N ARG A 106 4.44 -3.83 -39.81
CA ARG A 106 4.13 -4.11 -41.22
C ARG A 106 5.36 -4.52 -42.02
N GLY A 107 6.54 -4.02 -41.66
CA GLY A 107 7.83 -4.42 -42.19
C GLY A 107 8.28 -5.85 -41.80
N LYS A 108 7.50 -6.56 -40.97
CA LYS A 108 7.73 -7.95 -40.50
C LYS A 108 9.05 -8.20 -39.78
N ASN A 109 9.76 -7.16 -39.34
CA ASN A 109 11.01 -7.35 -38.61
C ASN A 109 10.76 -7.29 -37.10
N ILE A 110 10.08 -8.32 -36.59
CA ILE A 110 9.74 -8.47 -35.17
C ILE A 110 11.01 -8.37 -34.31
N ILE A 111 12.14 -8.91 -34.79
CA ILE A 111 13.43 -8.89 -34.10
C ILE A 111 13.92 -7.47 -33.80
N LEU A 112 13.69 -6.51 -34.70
CA LEU A 112 14.07 -5.10 -34.48
C LEU A 112 13.17 -4.41 -33.46
N LEU A 113 11.94 -4.88 -33.29
CA LEU A 113 11.01 -4.35 -32.29
C LEU A 113 11.34 -4.90 -30.90
N MET A 114 11.85 -6.12 -30.80
CA MET A 114 12.09 -6.78 -29.51
C MET A 114 13.15 -6.08 -28.67
N ASP A 115 12.91 -6.02 -27.37
CA ASP A 115 13.86 -5.47 -26.41
C ASP A 115 15.15 -6.28 -26.37
N SER A 116 16.27 -5.60 -26.61
CA SER A 116 17.62 -6.18 -26.54
C SER A 116 17.96 -6.76 -25.18
N HIS A 117 17.36 -6.26 -24.09
CA HIS A 117 17.57 -6.76 -22.73
C HIS A 117 16.87 -8.09 -22.45
N LEU A 118 16.03 -8.58 -23.37
CA LEU A 118 15.50 -9.94 -23.27
C LEU A 118 16.59 -10.99 -23.58
N GLU A 119 17.74 -10.60 -24.15
CA GLU A 119 18.89 -11.49 -24.40
C GLU A 119 18.50 -12.76 -25.18
N GLY A 120 17.51 -12.68 -26.06
CA GLY A 120 16.99 -13.83 -26.80
C GLY A 120 16.13 -14.81 -25.99
N LYS A 121 15.78 -14.49 -24.73
CA LYS A 121 14.92 -15.28 -23.84
C LYS A 121 13.42 -15.03 -24.13
N PHE A 122 13.03 -15.13 -25.40
CA PHE A 122 11.63 -15.05 -25.84
C PHE A 122 11.39 -16.03 -26.98
N SER A 123 10.22 -16.66 -27.04
CA SER A 123 9.82 -17.47 -28.20
C SER A 123 9.40 -16.55 -29.34
N THR A 124 9.87 -16.86 -30.55
CA THR A 124 9.49 -16.13 -31.77
C THR A 124 7.99 -16.30 -32.04
N GLU A 125 7.44 -17.46 -31.71
CA GLU A 125 6.02 -17.78 -31.84
C GLU A 125 5.18 -16.93 -30.89
N GLU A 126 5.55 -16.88 -29.60
CA GLU A 126 4.89 -16.02 -28.60
C GLU A 126 4.96 -14.55 -29.01
N ALA A 127 6.15 -14.07 -29.42
CA ALA A 127 6.33 -12.70 -29.88
C ALA A 127 5.46 -12.37 -31.11
N THR A 128 5.33 -13.32 -32.05
CA THR A 128 4.48 -13.14 -33.23
C THR A 128 3.00 -13.00 -32.85
N VAL A 129 2.52 -13.80 -31.89
CA VAL A 129 1.14 -13.70 -31.39
C VAL A 129 0.91 -12.34 -30.73
N VAL A 130 1.82 -11.90 -29.84
CA VAL A 130 1.66 -10.61 -29.13
C VAL A 130 1.77 -9.42 -30.09
N VAL A 131 2.67 -9.46 -31.08
CA VAL A 131 2.75 -8.44 -32.14
C VAL A 131 1.47 -8.40 -32.97
N GLY A 132 0.93 -9.56 -33.33
CA GLY A 132 -0.35 -9.67 -34.04
C GLY A 132 -1.49 -9.03 -33.25
N LEU A 133 -1.57 -9.35 -31.96
CA LEU A 133 -2.57 -8.78 -31.05
C LEU A 133 -2.41 -7.26 -30.91
N ALA A 134 -1.18 -6.77 -30.71
CA ALA A 134 -0.89 -5.33 -30.67
C ALA A 134 -1.32 -4.64 -31.97
N SER A 135 -1.05 -5.25 -33.12
CA SER A 135 -1.49 -4.73 -34.42
C SER A 135 -3.02 -4.69 -34.58
N GLN A 136 -3.76 -5.61 -33.98
CA GLN A 136 -5.22 -5.61 -34.00
C GLN A 136 -5.78 -4.54 -33.04
N CYS A 137 -5.20 -4.40 -31.85
CA CYS A 137 -5.57 -3.34 -30.91
C CYS A 137 -5.36 -1.93 -31.50
N LEU A 138 -4.31 -1.74 -32.29
CA LEU A 138 -3.92 -0.45 -32.87
C LEU A 138 -4.60 -0.15 -34.22
N GLN A 139 -5.63 -0.89 -34.61
CA GLN A 139 -6.41 -0.55 -35.80
C GLN A 139 -7.01 0.85 -35.71
N TYR A 140 -6.98 1.55 -36.84
CA TYR A 140 -7.50 2.92 -36.94
C TYR A 140 -9.01 2.96 -36.68
N GLU A 141 -9.75 2.02 -37.29
CA GLU A 141 -11.18 1.88 -37.12
C GLU A 141 -11.51 1.17 -35.80
N PRO A 142 -12.22 1.80 -34.84
CA PRO A 142 -12.48 1.22 -33.51
C PRO A 142 -13.15 -0.16 -33.55
N ARG A 143 -14.05 -0.38 -34.50
CA ARG A 143 -14.80 -1.63 -34.69
C ARG A 143 -13.96 -2.82 -35.14
N GLU A 144 -12.74 -2.60 -35.61
CA GLU A 144 -11.81 -3.65 -36.04
C GLU A 144 -10.93 -4.15 -34.88
N ARG A 145 -11.01 -3.48 -33.71
CA ARG A 145 -10.25 -3.84 -32.52
C ARG A 145 -10.92 -5.02 -31.80
N PRO A 146 -10.15 -5.90 -31.16
CA PRO A 146 -10.67 -7.04 -30.41
C PRO A 146 -11.43 -6.61 -29.15
N SER A 147 -12.27 -7.49 -28.61
CA SER A 147 -12.88 -7.29 -27.29
C SER A 147 -11.92 -7.64 -26.15
N THR A 148 -12.22 -7.22 -24.92
CA THR A 148 -11.45 -7.60 -23.72
C THR A 148 -11.39 -9.12 -23.54
N LYS A 149 -12.46 -9.83 -23.88
CA LYS A 149 -12.51 -11.30 -23.87
C LYS A 149 -11.54 -11.93 -24.86
N ASP A 150 -11.43 -11.36 -26.05
CA ASP A 150 -10.49 -11.83 -27.08
C ASP A 150 -9.04 -11.58 -26.64
N LEU A 151 -8.76 -10.49 -25.92
CA LEU A 151 -7.44 -10.24 -25.33
C LEU A 151 -7.06 -11.34 -24.35
N VAL A 152 -7.94 -11.68 -23.41
CA VAL A 152 -7.71 -12.75 -22.42
C VAL A 152 -7.55 -14.09 -23.12
N ALA A 153 -8.43 -14.42 -24.07
CA ALA A 153 -8.37 -15.68 -24.81
C ALA A 153 -7.07 -15.84 -25.61
N THR A 154 -6.50 -14.73 -26.11
CA THR A 154 -5.24 -14.74 -26.86
C THR A 154 -4.02 -14.82 -25.93
N LEU A 155 -4.05 -14.12 -24.78
CA LEU A 155 -2.90 -13.99 -23.89
C LEU A 155 -2.77 -15.15 -22.88
N ALA A 156 -3.90 -15.73 -22.42
CA ALA A 156 -3.89 -16.79 -21.42
C ALA A 156 -3.08 -18.03 -21.84
N PRO A 157 -3.16 -18.53 -23.10
CA PRO A 157 -2.37 -19.66 -23.55
C PRO A 157 -0.86 -19.39 -23.61
N LEU A 158 -0.44 -18.12 -23.72
CA LEU A 158 0.97 -17.74 -23.78
C LEU A 158 1.64 -17.76 -22.40
N GLN A 159 0.85 -17.81 -21.33
CA GLN A 159 1.35 -17.80 -19.97
C GLN A 159 1.76 -19.21 -19.52
N THR A 160 2.93 -19.66 -20.00
CA THR A 160 3.44 -21.04 -19.81
C THR A 160 4.05 -21.34 -18.44
N LYS A 161 4.30 -20.31 -17.61
CA LYS A 161 4.87 -20.43 -16.26
C LYS A 161 3.90 -19.94 -15.18
N SER A 162 2.63 -20.33 -15.24
CA SER A 162 1.61 -19.88 -14.27
C SER A 162 1.93 -20.31 -12.83
N ASP A 163 2.63 -21.44 -12.69
CA ASP A 163 3.10 -22.11 -11.49
C ASP A 163 4.31 -21.46 -10.83
N VAL A 164 5.05 -20.59 -11.53
CA VAL A 164 6.18 -19.84 -10.93
C VAL A 164 5.67 -18.52 -10.33
N PRO A 165 5.84 -18.27 -9.01
CA PRO A 165 5.41 -17.02 -8.39
C PRO A 165 6.07 -15.78 -9.00
N SER A 166 5.38 -14.64 -9.00
CA SER A 166 5.88 -13.43 -9.67
C SER A 166 7.16 -12.87 -9.07
N TYR A 167 7.29 -12.87 -7.74
CA TYR A 167 8.53 -12.47 -7.06
C TYR A 167 9.76 -13.28 -7.54
N VAL A 168 9.61 -14.59 -7.79
CA VAL A 168 10.67 -15.44 -8.34
C VAL A 168 11.03 -14.99 -9.76
N MET A 169 10.02 -14.73 -10.60
CA MET A 169 10.24 -14.28 -11.97
C MET A 169 10.89 -12.90 -12.05
N LEU A 170 10.69 -12.05 -11.04
CA LEU A 170 11.28 -10.72 -10.93
C LEU A 170 12.66 -10.73 -10.25
N GLY A 171 13.12 -11.88 -9.75
CA GLY A 171 14.37 -11.97 -8.99
C GLY A 171 14.30 -11.19 -7.66
N ILE A 172 13.10 -10.96 -7.14
CA ILE A 172 12.91 -10.35 -5.83
C ILE A 172 13.28 -11.42 -4.81
N SER A 173 14.40 -11.21 -4.12
CA SER A 173 14.68 -11.96 -2.91
C SER A 173 13.61 -11.59 -1.90
N LYS A 174 12.61 -12.47 -1.71
CA LYS A 174 11.98 -12.52 -0.41
C LYS A 174 13.14 -12.79 0.55
N HIS A 175 13.47 -11.82 1.41
CA HIS A 175 14.21 -12.17 2.61
C HIS A 175 13.52 -13.40 3.16
N GLU A 176 14.28 -14.45 3.46
CA GLU A 176 13.74 -15.58 4.20
C GLU A 176 13.16 -15.01 5.50
N ASP A 177 11.88 -14.65 5.47
CA ASP A 177 11.03 -14.96 6.60
C ASP A 177 11.29 -16.44 6.82
N ALA A 178 11.92 -16.71 7.96
CA ALA A 178 12.18 -18.04 8.48
C ALA A 178 11.02 -18.99 8.13
N PRO A 179 11.28 -20.31 7.97
CA PRO A 179 10.29 -21.30 7.55
C PRO A 179 8.94 -21.07 8.26
N PRO A 180 7.80 -21.36 7.61
CA PRO A 180 6.47 -20.99 8.09
C PRO A 180 6.18 -21.69 9.43
N THR A 181 6.71 -21.12 10.49
CA THR A 181 6.07 -21.05 11.78
C THR A 181 4.77 -20.34 11.45
N PRO A 182 3.59 -20.86 11.82
CA PRO A 182 2.33 -20.20 11.53
C PRO A 182 2.45 -18.75 12.01
N GLN A 183 2.66 -17.81 11.09
CA GLN A 183 2.70 -16.39 11.41
C GLN A 183 1.25 -16.09 11.76
N ARG A 184 1.03 -16.11 13.07
CA ARG A 184 -0.23 -15.71 13.66
C ARG A 184 -0.47 -14.29 13.14
N PRO A 185 -1.65 -14.00 12.57
CA PRO A 185 -1.92 -12.66 12.05
C PRO A 185 -1.69 -11.65 13.18
N LEU A 186 -0.72 -10.76 13.00
CA LEU A 186 -0.45 -9.68 13.93
C LEU A 186 -1.68 -8.76 13.97
N SER A 187 -1.91 -8.11 15.11
CA SER A 187 -2.91 -7.03 15.16
C SER A 187 -2.46 -5.87 14.28
N PRO A 188 -3.36 -4.94 13.90
CA PRO A 188 -2.98 -3.73 13.18
C PRO A 188 -1.88 -2.92 13.88
N MET A 189 -1.86 -2.94 15.22
CA MET A 189 -0.79 -2.31 16.01
C MET A 189 0.53 -3.08 15.86
N GLY A 190 0.49 -4.41 15.97
CA GLY A 190 1.68 -5.26 15.82
C GLY A 190 2.31 -5.18 14.43
N GLU A 191 1.49 -5.10 13.38
CA GLU A 191 1.97 -4.89 12.01
C GLU A 191 2.57 -3.50 11.80
N ALA A 192 1.95 -2.46 12.35
CA ALA A 192 2.51 -1.11 12.30
C ALA A 192 3.86 -1.01 13.03
N CYS A 193 3.99 -1.69 14.18
CA CYS A 193 5.24 -1.71 14.96
C CYS A 193 6.34 -2.54 14.29
N SER A 194 6.02 -3.68 13.69
CA SER A 194 7.01 -4.51 12.97
C SER A 194 7.62 -3.78 11.77
N ARG A 195 6.80 -2.97 11.07
CA ARG A 195 7.25 -2.13 9.94
C ARG A 195 7.81 -0.77 10.37
N MET A 196 7.80 -0.46 11.67
CA MET A 196 8.14 0.85 12.24
C MET A 196 7.38 2.02 11.60
N ASP A 197 6.12 1.78 11.19
CA ASP A 197 5.26 2.81 10.61
C ASP A 197 4.68 3.70 11.71
N LEU A 198 5.45 4.73 12.10
CA LEU A 198 5.05 5.68 13.13
C LEU A 198 3.76 6.44 12.78
N THR A 199 3.40 6.54 11.49
CA THR A 199 2.15 7.19 11.07
C THR A 199 0.96 6.28 11.33
N ALA A 200 1.08 4.98 11.04
CA ALA A 200 0.05 4.00 11.37
C ALA A 200 -0.13 3.87 12.89
N ILE A 201 0.97 3.78 13.66
CA ILE A 201 0.91 3.75 15.13
C ILE A 201 0.21 4.99 15.67
N HIS A 202 0.52 6.18 15.14
CA HIS A 202 -0.15 7.44 15.50
C HIS A 202 -1.66 7.37 15.29
N GLN A 203 -2.10 6.94 14.11
CA GLN A 203 -3.52 6.82 13.78
C GLN A 203 -4.24 5.85 14.73
N ILE A 204 -3.62 4.71 15.03
CA ILE A 204 -4.19 3.71 15.93
C ILE A 204 -4.35 4.31 17.34
N LEU A 205 -3.31 4.96 17.89
CA LEU A 205 -3.37 5.60 19.21
C LEU A 205 -4.39 6.75 19.29
N VAL A 206 -4.64 7.46 18.19
CA VAL A 206 -5.72 8.45 18.10
C VAL A 206 -7.09 7.76 18.16
N MET A 207 -7.29 6.66 17.42
CA MET A 207 -8.56 5.94 17.30
C MET A 207 -8.93 5.10 18.54
N THR A 208 -7.95 4.57 19.26
CA THR A 208 -8.18 3.81 20.51
C THR A 208 -8.58 4.73 21.67
N HIS A 209 -8.31 6.03 21.57
CA HIS A 209 -8.52 7.01 22.65
C HIS A 209 -7.86 6.55 23.95
N TYR A 210 -8.63 6.42 25.04
CA TYR A 210 -8.19 5.93 26.34
C TYR A 210 -8.92 4.65 26.73
N ARG A 211 -9.37 3.87 25.74
CA ARG A 211 -10.17 2.65 25.97
C ARG A 211 -9.43 1.61 26.82
N ASP A 212 -8.11 1.62 26.81
CA ASP A 212 -7.29 0.69 27.59
C ASP A 212 -6.91 1.22 28.98
N ASP A 213 -7.29 2.45 29.34
CA ASP A 213 -7.16 2.99 30.70
C ASP A 213 -8.32 2.48 31.58
N GLU A 214 -8.57 1.16 31.62
CA GLU A 214 -9.57 0.56 32.52
C GLU A 214 -8.99 0.43 33.94
N GLY A 215 -9.60 1.12 34.91
CA GLY A 215 -9.28 0.99 36.35
C GLY A 215 -8.76 2.25 37.05
N THR A 216 -8.47 3.34 36.33
CA THR A 216 -8.03 4.62 36.93
C THR A 216 -9.16 5.61 37.24
N ASN A 217 -10.43 5.19 37.10
CA ASN A 217 -11.60 6.08 37.13
C ASN A 217 -12.55 5.87 38.32
N GLU A 218 -12.05 5.50 39.49
CA GLU A 218 -12.76 5.85 40.74
C GLU A 218 -12.31 7.22 41.20
N LEU A 219 -12.94 8.19 40.56
CA LEU A 219 -12.92 9.59 40.91
C LEU A 219 -13.62 9.73 42.29
N SER A 220 -12.83 10.08 43.32
CA SER A 220 -13.27 10.28 44.70
C SER A 220 -13.48 11.78 44.98
N PHE A 221 -14.37 12.09 45.93
CA PHE A 221 -14.86 13.44 46.29
C PHE A 221 -13.80 14.57 46.47
N GLN A 222 -12.50 14.26 46.48
CA GLN A 222 -11.37 15.19 46.36
C GLN A 222 -11.19 15.83 44.95
N GLU A 223 -11.99 15.45 43.95
CA GLU A 223 -11.93 15.85 42.53
C GLU A 223 -11.87 17.34 42.15
N TRP A 224 -12.23 18.26 43.05
CA TRP A 224 -12.55 19.64 42.67
C TRP A 224 -11.44 20.67 42.93
N THR A 225 -10.18 20.24 43.05
CA THR A 225 -9.04 21.16 43.22
C THR A 225 -8.64 21.83 41.90
N GLN A 226 -8.07 23.04 41.98
CA GLN A 226 -7.56 23.75 40.79
C GLN A 226 -6.46 22.95 40.08
N GLN A 227 -5.58 22.31 40.86
CA GLN A 227 -4.50 21.47 40.35
C GLN A 227 -5.00 20.30 39.48
N MET A 228 -6.10 19.64 39.87
CA MET A 228 -6.71 18.58 39.07
C MET A 228 -7.27 19.11 37.74
N ARG A 229 -7.92 20.29 37.77
CA ARG A 229 -8.41 20.95 36.55
C ARG A 229 -7.28 21.28 35.59
N ASP A 230 -6.22 21.92 36.09
CA ASP A 230 -5.08 22.33 35.27
C ASP A 230 -4.39 21.11 34.61
N MET A 231 -4.30 20.00 35.33
CA MET A 231 -3.75 18.74 34.85
C MET A 231 -4.62 18.11 33.75
N LEU A 232 -5.94 18.01 33.95
CA LEU A 232 -6.87 17.51 32.93
C LEU A 232 -6.89 18.41 31.69
N GLU A 233 -6.77 19.73 31.87
CA GLU A 233 -6.61 20.68 30.76
C GLU A 233 -5.30 20.48 30.01
N ALA A 234 -4.18 20.23 30.70
CA ALA A 234 -2.90 19.91 30.08
C ALA A 234 -2.99 18.64 29.22
N ARG A 235 -3.61 17.57 29.74
CA ARG A 235 -3.89 16.35 28.96
C ARG A 235 -4.72 16.65 27.71
N LYS A 236 -5.79 17.43 27.85
CA LYS A 236 -6.67 17.80 26.72
C LYS A 236 -5.92 18.61 25.66
N ARG A 237 -5.07 19.56 26.06
CA ARG A 237 -4.21 20.31 25.12
C ARG A 237 -3.21 19.38 24.43
N GLY A 238 -2.61 18.46 25.18
CA GLY A 238 -1.70 17.44 24.64
C GLY A 238 -2.38 16.55 23.61
N ASP A 239 -3.61 16.09 23.87
CA ASP A 239 -4.39 15.28 22.94
C ASP A 239 -4.76 16.02 21.65
N PHE A 240 -5.05 17.32 21.75
CA PHE A 240 -5.30 18.16 20.58
C PHE A 240 -4.03 18.30 19.73
N ALA A 241 -2.89 18.64 20.35
CA ALA A 241 -1.61 18.78 19.68
C ALA A 241 -1.14 17.44 19.06
N PHE A 242 -1.32 16.33 19.78
CA PHE A 242 -1.02 14.99 19.30
C PHE A 242 -1.80 14.67 18.03
N ARG A 243 -3.11 14.94 18.02
CA ARG A 243 -3.97 14.70 16.84
C ARG A 243 -3.58 15.57 15.65
N ASP A 244 -3.23 16.83 15.89
CA ASP A 244 -2.79 17.79 14.85
C ASP A 244 -1.33 17.59 14.43
N LYS A 245 -0.65 16.56 14.96
CA LYS A 245 0.75 16.21 14.68
C LYS A 245 1.76 17.27 15.11
N ASP A 246 1.39 18.15 16.04
CA ASP A 246 2.32 19.04 16.74
C ASP A 246 2.93 18.30 17.94
N PHE A 247 3.90 17.44 17.62
CA PHE A 247 4.48 16.52 18.60
C PHE A 247 5.28 17.22 19.70
N ARG A 248 5.87 18.39 19.43
CA ARG A 248 6.62 19.15 20.45
C ARG A 248 5.67 19.73 21.50
N THR A 249 4.60 20.39 21.05
CA THR A 249 3.57 20.89 21.96
C THR A 249 2.89 19.75 22.72
N ALA A 250 2.67 18.60 22.06
CA ALA A 250 2.13 17.41 22.72
C ALA A 250 3.05 16.91 23.84
N ILE A 251 4.36 16.84 23.62
CA ILE A 251 5.36 16.46 24.63
C ILE A 251 5.28 17.40 25.84
N ASP A 252 5.26 18.72 25.61
CA ASP A 252 5.22 19.70 26.70
C ASP A 252 3.94 19.56 27.54
N CYS A 253 2.79 19.39 26.87
CA CYS A 253 1.50 19.24 27.54
C CYS A 253 1.40 17.92 28.32
N TYR A 254 1.87 16.82 27.75
CA TYR A 254 1.90 15.53 28.45
C TYR A 254 2.90 15.51 29.60
N SER A 255 4.02 16.25 29.49
CA SER A 255 4.96 16.42 30.60
C SER A 255 4.34 17.19 31.76
N GLN A 256 3.63 18.29 31.47
CA GLN A 256 2.85 19.01 32.49
C GLN A 256 1.83 18.10 33.20
N PHE A 257 1.14 17.23 32.45
CA PHE A 257 0.22 16.25 33.04
C PHE A 257 0.93 15.28 33.98
N ILE A 258 2.07 14.72 33.54
CA ILE A 258 2.83 13.72 34.30
C ILE A 258 3.49 14.33 35.54
N ASP A 259 4.08 15.52 35.43
CA ASP A 259 4.80 16.18 36.53
C ASP A 259 3.89 16.55 37.70
N VAL A 260 2.60 16.82 37.44
CA VAL A 260 1.60 17.05 38.50
C VAL A 260 1.37 15.77 39.33
N GLY A 261 1.52 14.59 38.73
CA GLY A 261 1.60 13.31 39.42
C GLY A 261 0.35 12.83 40.16
N THR A 262 -0.76 13.57 40.12
CA THR A 262 -2.00 13.21 40.86
C THR A 262 -2.82 12.14 40.14
N MET A 263 -2.68 12.01 38.82
CA MET A 263 -3.30 10.95 38.03
C MET A 263 -2.26 10.35 37.09
N VAL A 264 -2.28 9.03 36.96
CA VAL A 264 -1.35 8.29 36.12
C VAL A 264 -2.12 7.67 34.97
N SER A 265 -1.65 7.86 33.74
CA SER A 265 -2.30 7.31 32.54
C SER A 265 -1.26 6.61 31.66
N PRO A 266 -1.38 5.29 31.44
CA PRO A 266 -0.46 4.57 30.58
C PRO A 266 -0.54 5.06 29.12
N THR A 267 -1.74 5.46 28.67
CA THR A 267 -1.93 6.07 27.34
C THR A 267 -1.18 7.39 27.16
N VAL A 268 -1.14 8.25 28.18
CA VAL A 268 -0.37 9.50 28.09
C VAL A 268 1.12 9.20 27.89
N TYR A 269 1.67 8.22 28.62
CA TYR A 269 3.05 7.78 28.42
C TYR A 269 3.27 7.19 27.02
N ALA A 270 2.39 6.33 26.52
CA ALA A 270 2.53 5.76 25.17
C ALA A 270 2.46 6.84 24.07
N ARG A 271 1.56 7.83 24.20
CA ARG A 271 1.46 8.94 23.24
C ARG A 271 2.69 9.85 23.27
N ARG A 272 3.19 10.18 24.46
CA ARG A 272 4.41 10.99 24.60
C ARG A 272 5.64 10.22 24.10
N SER A 273 5.71 8.91 24.34
CA SER A 273 6.72 8.02 23.75
C SER A 273 6.71 8.09 22.22
N LEU A 274 5.54 8.01 21.58
CA LEU A 274 5.46 8.15 20.13
C LEU A 274 5.89 9.54 19.64
N CYS A 275 5.53 10.60 20.37
CA CYS A 275 6.00 11.95 20.03
C CYS A 275 7.52 12.05 20.06
N TYR A 276 8.16 11.43 21.06
CA TYR A 276 9.62 11.37 21.13
C TYR A 276 10.22 10.60 19.94
N LEU A 277 9.64 9.47 19.53
CA LEU A 277 10.08 8.75 18.33
C LEU A 277 9.97 9.62 17.06
N LEU A 278 8.88 10.36 16.93
CA LEU A 278 8.65 11.28 15.80
C LEU A 278 9.53 12.53 15.84
N CYS A 279 10.10 12.85 17.00
CA CYS A 279 11.07 13.92 17.20
C CYS A 279 12.53 13.40 17.29
N ASP A 280 12.78 12.14 16.90
CA ASP A 280 14.11 11.50 16.88
C ASP A 280 14.79 11.44 18.25
N GLN A 281 14.01 11.16 19.30
CA GLN A 281 14.47 11.00 20.68
C GLN A 281 14.16 9.59 21.23
N PRO A 282 14.78 8.53 20.69
CA PRO A 282 14.41 7.15 21.01
C PRO A 282 14.68 6.75 22.47
N ASP A 283 15.72 7.29 23.12
CA ASP A 283 15.96 7.04 24.55
C ASP A 283 14.83 7.56 25.45
N ALA A 284 14.29 8.74 25.13
CA ALA A 284 13.17 9.30 25.88
C ALA A 284 11.88 8.52 25.62
N ALA A 285 11.69 8.08 24.37
CA ALA A 285 10.58 7.22 24.00
C ALA A 285 10.60 5.88 24.74
N LEU A 286 11.76 5.24 24.84
CA LEU A 286 11.90 3.97 25.55
C LEU A 286 11.56 4.11 27.04
N ARG A 287 12.06 5.17 27.70
CA ARG A 287 11.73 5.44 29.11
C ARG A 287 10.22 5.60 29.34
N ASP A 288 9.54 6.33 28.47
CA ASP A 288 8.09 6.49 28.57
C ASP A 288 7.33 5.18 28.29
N ALA A 289 7.79 4.37 27.34
CA ALA A 289 7.17 3.08 27.04
C ALA A 289 7.34 2.08 28.20
N MET A 290 8.50 2.08 28.86
CA MET A 290 8.72 1.32 30.10
C MET A 290 7.84 1.83 31.25
N GLN A 291 7.67 3.15 31.37
CA GLN A 291 6.80 3.71 32.40
C GLN A 291 5.32 3.37 32.15
N ALA A 292 4.88 3.34 30.89
CA ALA A 292 3.55 2.84 30.54
C ALA A 292 3.34 1.39 30.98
N GLN A 293 4.36 0.53 30.83
CA GLN A 293 4.35 -0.84 31.33
C GLN A 293 4.30 -0.88 32.86
N CYS A 294 5.05 -0.04 33.57
CA CYS A 294 4.98 0.02 35.03
C CYS A 294 3.57 0.35 35.55
N VAL A 295 2.84 1.20 34.81
CA VAL A 295 1.47 1.60 35.15
C VAL A 295 0.47 0.50 34.81
N TYR A 296 0.65 -0.15 33.66
CA TYR A 296 -0.20 -1.27 33.23
C TYR A 296 0.67 -2.43 32.71
N PRO A 297 1.07 -3.36 33.59
CA PRO A 297 2.06 -4.41 33.28
C PRO A 297 1.66 -5.37 32.15
N ASP A 298 0.37 -5.66 31.99
CA ASP A 298 -0.14 -6.56 30.96
C ASP A 298 -0.66 -5.80 29.72
N TRP A 299 -0.29 -4.53 29.55
CA TRP A 299 -0.77 -3.71 28.43
C TRP A 299 0.07 -3.91 27.16
N PRO A 300 -0.46 -4.51 26.09
CA PRO A 300 0.34 -4.84 24.91
C PRO A 300 0.97 -3.62 24.24
N THR A 301 0.25 -2.48 24.22
CA THR A 301 0.74 -1.23 23.62
C THR A 301 2.04 -0.74 24.26
N ALA A 302 2.26 -0.95 25.56
CA ALA A 302 3.50 -0.55 26.20
C ALA A 302 4.70 -1.33 25.62
N PHE A 303 4.56 -2.64 25.42
CA PHE A 303 5.60 -3.48 24.81
C PHE A 303 5.82 -3.17 23.33
N TYR A 304 4.74 -2.90 22.58
CA TYR A 304 4.86 -2.42 21.21
C TYR A 304 5.66 -1.13 21.10
N MET A 305 5.40 -0.15 21.98
CA MET A 305 6.16 1.10 22.02
C MET A 305 7.64 0.88 22.40
N GLN A 306 7.93 -0.04 23.32
CA GLN A 306 9.31 -0.43 23.66
C GLN A 306 10.02 -1.06 22.46
N SER A 307 9.35 -1.96 21.73
CA SER A 307 9.90 -2.61 20.53
C SER A 307 10.36 -1.58 19.49
N VAL A 308 9.50 -0.59 19.18
CA VAL A 308 9.83 0.45 18.20
C VAL A 308 10.98 1.35 18.68
N ALA A 309 11.01 1.70 19.96
CA ALA A 309 12.08 2.51 20.54
C ALA A 309 13.43 1.77 20.55
N LEU A 310 13.45 0.49 20.93
CA LEU A 310 14.63 -0.36 20.91
C LEU A 310 15.14 -0.58 19.48
N ALA A 311 14.25 -0.76 18.51
CA ALA A 311 14.62 -0.87 17.10
C ALA A 311 15.30 0.40 16.58
N LYS A 312 14.83 1.59 17.01
CA LYS A 312 15.47 2.89 16.71
C LYS A 312 16.84 3.08 17.40
N LEU A 313 17.12 2.31 18.45
CA LEU A 313 18.41 2.31 19.16
C LEU A 313 19.35 1.20 18.64
N ASP A 314 19.03 0.57 17.50
CA ASP A 314 19.77 -0.56 16.92
C ASP A 314 19.83 -1.81 17.83
N MET A 315 18.94 -1.90 18.82
CA MET A 315 18.81 -3.04 19.74
C MET A 315 17.81 -4.06 19.18
N HIS A 316 18.13 -4.63 18.00
CA HIS A 316 17.17 -5.42 17.22
C HIS A 316 16.66 -6.70 17.91
N GLN A 317 17.50 -7.36 18.71
CA GLN A 317 17.09 -8.56 19.45
C GLN A 317 16.05 -8.21 20.52
N ASP A 318 16.34 -7.21 21.35
CA ASP A 318 15.42 -6.76 22.41
C ASP A 318 14.12 -6.22 21.80
N ALA A 319 14.20 -5.54 20.65
CA ALA A 319 13.03 -5.08 19.91
C ALA A 319 12.13 -6.23 19.46
N ALA A 320 12.71 -7.31 18.94
CA ALA A 320 11.98 -8.51 18.53
C ALA A 320 11.34 -9.22 19.73
N ASP A 321 12.06 -9.30 20.85
CA ASP A 321 11.55 -9.91 22.08
C ASP A 321 10.35 -9.13 22.63
N MET A 322 10.40 -7.80 22.64
CA MET A 322 9.27 -6.95 23.04
C MET A 322 8.07 -7.07 22.10
N LEU A 323 8.29 -7.22 20.79
CA LEU A 323 7.22 -7.43 19.81
C LEU A 323 6.51 -8.78 20.05
N ASN A 324 7.27 -9.83 20.33
CA ASN A 324 6.75 -11.16 20.66
C ASN A 324 5.96 -11.14 21.97
N GLU A 325 6.45 -10.44 22.99
CA GLU A 325 5.75 -10.31 24.28
C GLU A 325 4.40 -9.58 24.11
N ALA A 326 4.39 -8.47 23.34
CA ALA A 326 3.18 -7.69 23.05
C ALA A 326 2.09 -8.54 22.38
N THR A 327 2.47 -9.29 21.34
CA THR A 327 1.55 -10.17 20.61
C THR A 327 0.98 -11.29 21.51
N GLY A 328 1.83 -11.85 22.38
CA GLY A 328 1.41 -12.84 23.37
C GLY A 328 0.38 -12.29 24.37
N LEU A 329 0.51 -11.04 24.78
CA LEU A 329 -0.45 -10.37 25.69
C LEU A 329 -1.80 -10.07 25.00
N GLU A 330 -1.79 -9.61 23.73
CA GLU A 330 -3.04 -9.40 22.97
C GLU A 330 -3.85 -10.68 22.82
N GLU A 331 -3.18 -11.81 22.53
CA GLU A 331 -3.86 -13.10 22.42
C GLU A 331 -4.52 -13.54 23.73
N LYS A 332 -3.82 -13.34 24.86
CA LYS A 332 -4.37 -13.65 26.19
C LYS A 332 -5.61 -12.79 26.47
N LYS A 333 -5.57 -11.49 26.13
CA LYS A 333 -6.71 -10.57 26.25
C LYS A 333 -7.90 -11.01 25.38
N GLN A 334 -7.66 -11.41 24.13
CA GLN A 334 -8.71 -11.89 23.22
C GLN A 334 -9.34 -13.23 23.65
N LYS A 335 -8.53 -14.16 24.21
CA LYS A 335 -9.02 -15.45 24.71
C LYS A 335 -9.79 -15.29 26.04
N GLY A 336 -9.36 -14.38 26.92
CA GLY A 336 -10.04 -14.06 28.18
C GLY A 336 -11.41 -13.41 28.00
N GLY A 337 -11.58 -12.56 26.99
CA GLY A 337 -12.86 -11.89 26.72
C GLY A 337 -13.98 -12.76 26.11
N ARG A 338 -13.69 -14.01 25.70
CA ARG A 338 -14.69 -14.95 25.15
C ARG A 338 -15.31 -15.88 26.21
N GLY A 339 -14.97 -15.71 27.49
CA GLY A 339 -15.35 -16.60 28.58
C GLY A 339 -16.03 -15.95 29.78
N SER A 340 -16.73 -14.81 29.61
CA SER A 340 -17.51 -14.17 30.68
C SER A 340 -18.89 -13.75 30.20
#